data_AF-A0A0D2J4F2-F1
#
_entry.id   AF-A0A0D2J4F2-F1
#
_cell.length_a   1.000
_cell.length_b   1.000
_cell.length_c   1.000
_cell.angle_alpha   90.00
_cell.angle_beta   90.00
_cell.angle_gamma   90.00
#
_symmetry.space_group_name_H-M   'P 1'
#
loop_
_entity.id
_entity.type
_entity.pdbx_description
1 polymer ?
#
loop_
_entity_poly.entity_id
_entity_poly.type
_entity_poly.pdbx_seq_one_letter_code
_entity_poly.pdbx_strand_id
1 'polypeptide(L)'
;MDPWRQLRPLMDETVFVSCPIEVAMGRVFDRQVAIGVAPEASRRRIAGNDRPNAEQVAATAAFARVLVPSSVPLAEGGGDGL
;
A
#
# COMPACT_ATOMS: atom_id res chain seq x y z
N MET A 1 -18.29 -14.09 -7.26
CA MET A 1 -17.98 -12.64 -7.24
C MET A 1 -17.07 -12.42 -6.04
N ASP A 2 -15.87 -11.86 -6.23
CA ASP A 2 -14.89 -11.67 -5.14
C ASP A 2 -15.48 -10.78 -4.04
N PRO A 3 -15.39 -11.15 -2.74
CA PRO A 3 -16.02 -10.41 -1.64
C PRO A 3 -15.66 -8.92 -1.61
N TRP A 4 -14.44 -8.54 -2.03
CA TRP A 4 -13.99 -7.14 -1.97
C TRP A 4 -14.74 -6.21 -2.93
N ARG A 5 -15.20 -6.74 -4.07
CA ARG A 5 -15.95 -5.92 -5.07
C ARG A 5 -17.30 -5.45 -4.53
N GLN A 6 -17.88 -6.19 -3.58
CA GLN A 6 -19.16 -5.86 -2.98
C GLN A 6 -19.10 -4.64 -2.07
N LEU A 7 -17.89 -4.23 -1.65
CA LEU A 7 -17.70 -3.04 -0.82
C LEU A 7 -17.80 -1.73 -1.60
N ARG A 8 -17.47 -1.72 -2.90
CA ARG A 8 -17.42 -0.48 -3.71
C ARG A 8 -18.70 0.36 -3.68
N PRO A 9 -19.93 -0.20 -3.80
CA PRO A 9 -21.15 0.59 -3.73
C PRO A 9 -21.48 1.09 -2.31
N LEU A 10 -20.79 0.59 -1.27
CA LEU A 10 -21.00 1.01 0.12
C LEU A 10 -20.11 2.20 0.53
N MET A 11 -19.21 2.64 -0.36
CA MET A 11 -18.23 3.69 -0.06
C MET A 11 -18.63 5.01 -0.73
N ASP A 12 -18.82 6.06 0.06
CA ASP A 12 -19.03 7.42 -0.45
C ASP A 12 -17.75 7.98 -1.10
N GLU A 13 -16.59 7.64 -0.53
CA GLU A 13 -15.29 8.11 -0.98
C GLU A 13 -14.29 6.95 -1.14
N THR A 14 -13.42 7.08 -2.14
CA THR A 14 -12.36 6.09 -2.41
C THR A 14 -11.07 6.80 -2.74
N VAL A 15 -10.02 6.47 -2.00
CA VAL A 15 -8.69 7.08 -2.13
C VAL A 15 -7.66 5.97 -2.37
N PHE A 16 -6.79 6.17 -3.35
CA PHE A 16 -5.68 5.28 -3.65
C PHE A 16 -4.34 5.96 -3.40
N VAL A 17 -3.48 5.35 -2.59
CA VAL A 17 -2.12 5.85 -2.38
C VAL A 17 -1.22 5.32 -3.50
N SER A 18 -0.79 6.22 -4.39
CA SER A 18 0.07 5.88 -5.52
C SER A 18 1.53 5.80 -5.10
N CYS A 19 2.09 4.60 -5.13
CA CYS A 19 3.50 4.33 -4.86
C CYS A 19 4.05 3.42 -5.97
N PRO A 20 5.22 3.73 -6.56
CA PRO A 20 5.88 2.78 -7.45
C PRO A 20 6.12 1.44 -6.73
N ILE A 21 5.76 0.33 -7.37
CA ILE A 21 5.84 -1.00 -6.76
C ILE A 21 7.26 -1.29 -6.28
N GLU A 22 8.29 -0.95 -7.05
CA GLU A 22 9.69 -1.15 -6.64
C GLU A 22 10.05 -0.40 -5.35
N VAL A 23 9.55 0.83 -5.19
CA VAL A 23 9.75 1.61 -3.96
C VAL A 23 9.02 0.94 -2.79
N ALA A 24 7.79 0.47 -3.00
CA ALA A 24 7.04 -0.27 -1.98
C ALA A 24 7.75 -1.57 -1.57
N MET A 25 8.27 -2.34 -2.53
CA MET A 25 8.99 -3.59 -2.26
C MET A 25 10.30 -3.34 -1.51
N GLY A 26 11.03 -2.27 -1.84
CA GLY A 26 12.19 -1.82 -1.08
C GLY A 26 11.84 -1.53 0.38
N ARG A 27 10.80 -0.71 0.61
CA ARG A 27 10.33 -0.38 1.98
C ARG A 27 9.88 -1.61 2.76
N VAL A 28 9.21 -2.57 2.11
CA VAL A 28 8.81 -3.85 2.74
C VAL A 28 10.05 -4.66 3.11
N PHE A 29 11.04 -4.75 2.23
CA PHE A 29 12.30 -5.44 2.51
C PHE A 29 13.00 -4.84 3.72
N ASP A 30 13.22 -3.52 3.71
CA ASP A 30 13.91 -2.78 4.76
C ASP A 30 13.20 -2.98 6.11
N ARG A 31 11.87 -2.85 6.13
CA ARG A 31 11.05 -3.08 7.33
C ARG A 31 11.19 -4.50 7.85
N GLN A 32 11.12 -5.51 6.98
CA GLN A 32 11.22 -6.92 7.39
C GLN A 32 12.61 -7.24 7.97
N VAL A 33 13.68 -6.76 7.34
CA VAL A 33 15.04 -6.97 7.81
C VAL A 33 15.28 -6.25 9.14
N ALA A 34 14.76 -5.02 9.30
CA ALA A 34 14.88 -4.27 10.55
C ALA A 34 14.25 -4.99 11.76
N ILE A 35 13.21 -5.81 11.55
CA ILE A 35 12.58 -6.62 12.60
C ILE A 35 13.19 -8.03 12.75
N GLY A 36 14.33 -8.31 12.11
CA GLY A 36 15.08 -9.56 12.26
C GLY A 36 14.72 -10.66 11.26
N VAL A 37 13.97 -10.38 10.20
CA VAL A 37 13.76 -11.37 9.12
C VAL A 37 15.04 -11.49 8.29
N ALA A 38 15.53 -12.71 8.09
CA ALA A 38 16.68 -12.97 7.23
C ALA A 38 16.44 -12.41 5.80
N PRO A 39 17.43 -11.73 5.18
CA PRO A 39 17.26 -11.10 3.87
C PRO A 39 16.70 -12.04 2.78
N GLU A 40 17.17 -13.29 2.71
CA GLU A 40 16.72 -14.27 1.73
C GLU A 40 15.27 -14.68 1.97
N ALA A 41 14.85 -14.79 3.24
CA ALA A 41 13.47 -15.08 3.59
C ALA A 41 12.55 -13.91 3.22
N SER A 42 12.99 -12.67 3.45
CA SER A 42 12.28 -11.45 3.03
C SER A 42 12.10 -11.41 1.50
N ARG A 43 13.16 -11.66 0.72
CA ARG A 43 13.08 -11.71 -0.75
C ARG A 43 12.10 -12.78 -1.26
N ARG A 44 12.08 -13.97 -0.66
CA ARG A 44 11.13 -15.03 -1.01
C ARG A 44 9.68 -14.62 -0.72
N ARG A 45 9.41 -14.00 0.44
CA ARG A 45 8.08 -13.49 0.79
C ARG A 45 7.63 -12.40 -0.17
N ILE A 46 8.52 -11.48 -0.50
CA ILE A 46 8.23 -10.40 -1.45
C ILE A 46 7.87 -10.96 -2.83
N ALA A 47 8.69 -11.88 -3.34
CA ALA A 47 8.46 -12.47 -4.66
C ALA A 47 7.17 -13.30 -4.73
N GLY A 48 6.86 -14.06 -3.66
CA GLY A 48 5.73 -14.98 -3.64
C GLY A 48 4.40 -14.37 -3.19
N ASN A 49 4.41 -13.28 -2.43
CA ASN A 49 3.22 -12.71 -1.81
C ASN A 49 3.11 -11.20 -2.00
N ASP A 50 4.09 -10.42 -1.52
CA ASP A 50 3.93 -8.97 -1.43
C ASP A 50 3.85 -8.29 -2.81
N ARG A 51 4.69 -8.73 -3.78
CA ARG A 51 4.65 -8.20 -5.15
C ARG A 51 3.37 -8.58 -5.90
N PRO A 52 2.96 -9.87 -5.98
CA PRO A 52 1.70 -10.22 -6.63
C PRO A 52 0.50 -9.46 -6.06
N ASN A 53 0.45 -9.29 -4.73
CA ASN A 53 -0.60 -8.51 -4.10
C ASN A 53 -0.51 -7.02 -4.47
N ALA A 54 0.70 -6.44 -4.51
CA ALA A 54 0.90 -5.05 -4.91
C ALA A 54 0.46 -4.80 -6.36
N GLU A 55 0.74 -5.74 -7.27
CA GLU A 55 0.31 -5.68 -8.67
C GLU A 55 -1.22 -5.76 -8.80
N GLN A 56 -1.86 -6.66 -8.06
CA GLN A 56 -3.33 -6.77 -8.01
C GLN A 56 -3.97 -5.47 -7.47
N VAL A 57 -3.42 -4.90 -6.40
CA VAL A 57 -3.90 -3.64 -5.83
C VAL A 57 -3.68 -2.49 -6.80
N ALA A 58 -2.51 -2.38 -7.42
CA ALA A 58 -2.19 -1.33 -8.41
C ALA A 58 -3.15 -1.35 -9.60
N ALA A 59 -3.58 -2.53 -10.06
CA ALA A 59 -4.57 -2.66 -11.13
C ALA A 59 -5.95 -2.06 -10.79
N THR A 60 -6.23 -1.81 -9.50
CA THR A 60 -7.49 -1.19 -9.05
C THR A 60 -7.44 0.33 -8.92
N ALA A 61 -6.27 0.96 -9.13
CA ALA A 61 -6.08 2.39 -8.90
C ALA A 61 -7.08 3.29 -9.66
N ALA A 62 -7.47 2.88 -10.88
CA ALA A 62 -8.43 3.61 -11.70
C ALA A 62 -9.87 3.64 -11.15
N PHE A 63 -10.19 2.81 -10.15
CA PHE A 63 -11.52 2.79 -9.51
C PHE A 63 -11.63 3.74 -8.32
N ALA A 64 -10.52 4.33 -7.87
CA ALA A 64 -10.50 5.32 -6.82
C ALA A 64 -10.88 6.69 -7.36
N ARG A 65 -11.61 7.47 -6.55
CA ARG A 65 -11.95 8.85 -6.86
C ARG A 65 -10.73 9.76 -6.83
N VAL A 66 -9.82 9.52 -5.88
CA VAL A 66 -8.63 10.35 -5.67
C VAL A 66 -7.39 9.47 -5.63
N LEU A 67 -6.35 9.87 -6.36
CA LEU A 67 -5.02 9.30 -6.26
C LEU A 67 -4.11 10.26 -5.50
N VAL A 68 -3.50 9.78 -4.41
CA VAL A 68 -2.57 10.57 -3.60
C VAL A 68 -1.17 9.97 -3.74
N PRO A 69 -0.17 10.72 -4.26
CA PRO A 69 1.20 10.23 -4.31
C PRO A 69 1.74 9.91 -2.91
N SER A 70 2.43 8.79 -2.76
CA SER A 70 3.05 8.37 -1.48
C SER A 70 4.18 9.29 -0.99
N SER A 71 4.54 10.30 -1.78
CA SER A 71 5.48 11.36 -1.44
C SER A 71 4.83 12.57 -0.78
N VAL A 72 3.49 12.65 -0.76
CA VAL A 72 2.79 13.72 -0.04
C VAL A 72 3.04 13.52 1.47
N PRO A 73 3.63 14.50 2.16
CA PRO A 73 3.81 14.43 3.61
C PRO A 73 2.46 14.29 4.31
N LEU A 74 2.41 13.51 5.39
CA LEU A 74 1.33 13.64 6.35
C LEU A 74 1.33 15.09 6.85
N ALA A 75 0.19 15.77 6.76
CA ALA A 75 0.05 17.08 7.38
C ALA A 75 0.43 16.92 8.86
N GLU A 76 1.32 17.77 9.37
CA GLU A 76 1.55 17.81 10.81
C GLU A 76 0.20 18.09 11.46
N GLY A 77 -0.23 17.17 12.33
CA GLY A 77 -1.49 17.35 13.02
C GLY A 77 -1.46 18.69 13.73
N GLY A 78 -2.43 19.55 13.43
CA GLY A 78 -2.76 20.71 14.25
C GLY A 78 -3.21 20.20 15.61
N GLY A 79 -2.25 19.85 16.46
CA GLY A 79 -2.44 19.71 17.90
C GLY A 79 -2.57 21.10 18.48
N ASP A 80 -3.63 21.81 18.10
CA ASP A 80 -4.11 22.91 18.92
C ASP A 80 -4.79 22.26 20.12
N GLY A 81 -4.10 22.35 21.25
CA GLY A 81 -4.63 21.92 22.53
C GLY A 81 -5.99 22.53 22.78
N LEU A 82 -6.94 21.66 23.12
CA LEU A 82 -8.11 21.99 23.93
C LEU A 82 -7.94 21.28 25.28
#